data_AF-A0A537JS97-F1
#
_entry.id   AF-A0A537JS97-F1
#
_cell.length_a   1.000
_cell.length_b   1.000
_cell.length_c   1.000
_cell.angle_alpha   90.00
_cell.angle_beta   90.00
_cell.angle_gamma   90.00
#
_symmetry.space_group_name_H-M   'P 1'
#
loop_
_entity.id
_entity.type
_entity.pdbx_description
1 polymer ?
#
loop_
_entity_poly.entity_id
_entity_poly.type
_entity_poly.pdbx_seq_one_letter_code
_entity_poly.pdbx_strand_id
1 'polypeptide(L)'
;NAAELTGKIISAGSVFIGNYSPESVGDYASGTNHTLPTNGYAAMYSGVSVDSFAKRVTFQQLTKDGLTNIGNTVMQMAEAEGLDAHKNAVAIRLKEQ
;
A
#
# COMPACT_ATOMS: atom_id res chain seq x y z
N ASN A 1 -17.40 28.37 -0.72
CA ASN A 1 -16.96 27.34 0.25
C ASN A 1 -16.67 25.97 -0.38
N ALA A 2 -16.50 25.83 -1.71
CA ALA A 2 -16.21 24.51 -2.32
C ALA A 2 -14.94 23.85 -1.74
N ALA A 3 -13.88 24.64 -1.55
CA ALA A 3 -12.62 24.17 -0.97
C ALA A 3 -12.79 23.61 0.46
N GLU A 4 -13.69 24.18 1.26
CA GLU A 4 -13.93 23.77 2.66
C GLU A 4 -14.61 22.38 2.75
N LEU A 5 -15.28 21.94 1.69
CA LEU A 5 -15.98 20.65 1.66
C LEU A 5 -15.07 19.50 1.21
N THR A 6 -13.90 19.78 0.64
CA THR A 6 -13.01 18.77 0.06
C THR A 6 -12.54 17.74 1.10
N GLY A 7 -12.29 18.17 2.34
CA GLY A 7 -11.90 17.29 3.44
C GLY A 7 -12.98 16.29 3.87
N LYS A 8 -14.20 16.39 3.35
CA LYS A 8 -15.30 15.44 3.62
C LYS A 8 -15.45 14.39 2.51
N ILE A 9 -14.69 14.48 1.43
CA ILE A 9 -14.77 13.55 0.29
C ILE A 9 -14.12 12.23 0.70
N ILE A 10 -14.89 11.14 0.61
CA ILE A 10 -14.42 9.77 0.93
C ILE A 10 -14.15 8.95 -0.33
N SER A 11 -14.91 9.16 -1.41
CA SER A 11 -14.77 8.38 -2.65
C SER A 11 -15.07 9.22 -3.88
N ALA A 12 -14.06 9.45 -4.72
CA ALA A 12 -14.14 10.12 -6.02
C ALA A 12 -12.92 9.75 -6.87
N GLY A 13 -13.07 9.66 -8.20
CA GLY A 13 -11.95 9.39 -9.10
C GLY A 13 -11.02 10.60 -9.28
N SER A 14 -11.61 11.76 -9.54
CA SER A 14 -10.95 13.08 -9.56
C SER A 14 -11.96 14.12 -9.08
N VAL A 15 -11.48 15.24 -8.54
CA VAL A 15 -12.33 16.29 -7.92
C VAL A 15 -11.99 17.64 -8.51
N PHE A 16 -13.01 18.37 -8.94
CA PHE A 16 -12.91 19.70 -9.54
C PHE A 16 -13.52 20.74 -8.61
N ILE A 17 -12.75 21.76 -8.21
CA ILE A 17 -13.10 22.64 -7.09
C ILE A 17 -13.30 24.09 -7.57
N GLY A 18 -14.55 24.57 -7.47
CA GLY A 18 -14.89 25.97 -7.75
C GLY A 18 -15.14 26.26 -9.23
N ASN A 19 -15.60 27.49 -9.51
CA ASN A 19 -16.21 27.86 -10.80
C ASN A 19 -15.24 27.89 -11.99
N TYR A 20 -13.93 27.87 -11.74
CA TYR A 20 -12.89 27.97 -12.77
C TYR A 20 -12.19 26.64 -13.06
N SER A 21 -12.73 25.53 -12.54
CA SER A 21 -12.18 24.19 -12.74
C SER A 21 -13.21 23.29 -13.44
N PRO A 22 -13.53 23.54 -14.72
CA PRO A 22 -14.41 22.63 -15.46
C PRO A 22 -13.74 21.26 -15.64
N GLU A 23 -14.53 20.19 -15.71
CA GLU A 23 -14.03 18.82 -15.95
C GLU A 23 -13.08 18.74 -17.16
N SER A 24 -13.39 19.51 -18.21
CA SER A 24 -12.61 19.55 -19.45
C SER A 24 -11.13 19.89 -19.22
N VAL A 25 -10.76 20.74 -18.25
CA VAL A 25 -9.31 20.97 -18.01
C VAL A 25 -8.63 19.73 -17.41
N GLY A 26 -9.36 18.92 -16.65
CA GLY A 26 -8.93 17.60 -16.15
C GLY A 26 -8.70 16.59 -17.26
N ASP A 27 -9.59 16.60 -18.25
CA ASP A 27 -9.56 15.67 -19.38
C ASP A 27 -8.39 15.91 -20.33
N TYR A 28 -7.84 17.13 -20.37
CA TYR A 28 -6.85 17.52 -21.37
C TYR A 28 -5.50 17.95 -20.81
N ALA A 29 -5.45 18.93 -19.90
CA ALA A 29 -4.21 19.72 -19.71
C ALA A 29 -3.90 20.18 -18.28
N SER A 30 -4.76 19.91 -17.29
CA SER A 30 -4.48 20.30 -15.90
C SER A 30 -3.36 19.47 -15.27
N GLY A 31 -3.05 18.30 -15.83
CA GLY A 31 -2.04 17.35 -15.34
C GLY A 31 -2.60 16.15 -14.57
N THR A 32 -3.89 16.15 -14.20
CA THR A 32 -4.55 14.94 -13.68
C THR A 32 -4.73 13.88 -14.76
N ASN A 33 -4.83 12.61 -14.38
CA ASN A 33 -5.13 11.52 -15.32
C ASN A 33 -6.65 11.31 -15.43
N HIS A 34 -7.21 11.32 -16.65
CA HIS A 34 -8.64 11.12 -16.88
C HIS A 34 -9.08 9.65 -16.94
N THR A 35 -8.13 8.70 -16.83
CA THR A 35 -8.45 7.28 -16.76
C THR A 35 -8.81 6.94 -15.32
N LEU A 36 -10.10 7.06 -15.03
CA LEU A 36 -10.66 6.99 -13.68
C LEU A 36 -11.60 5.78 -13.51
N PRO A 37 -11.74 5.23 -12.29
CA PRO A 37 -12.68 4.15 -12.01
C PRO A 37 -14.14 4.63 -12.11
N THR A 38 -14.98 3.89 -12.83
CA THR A 38 -16.41 4.15 -13.02
C THR A 38 -17.27 3.09 -12.33
N ASN A 39 -18.59 3.08 -12.50
CA ASN A 39 -19.50 2.04 -11.97
C ASN A 39 -19.35 1.78 -10.44
N GLY A 40 -19.08 2.83 -9.66
CA GLY A 40 -18.88 2.75 -8.21
C GLY A 40 -17.48 2.33 -7.76
N TYR A 41 -16.57 2.00 -8.69
CA TYR A 41 -15.22 1.54 -8.35
C TYR A 41 -14.32 2.59 -7.69
N ALA A 42 -14.70 3.87 -7.72
CA ALA A 42 -14.02 4.92 -6.93
C ALA A 42 -14.09 4.69 -5.41
N ALA A 43 -14.91 3.73 -4.94
CA ALA A 43 -14.93 3.31 -3.55
C ALA A 43 -13.67 2.54 -3.11
N MET A 44 -12.93 1.92 -4.04
CA MET A 44 -11.76 1.10 -3.72
C MET A 44 -10.59 1.20 -4.72
N TYR A 45 -10.80 1.78 -5.90
CA TYR A 45 -9.76 1.98 -6.91
C TYR A 45 -9.38 3.46 -7.02
N SER A 46 -8.12 3.70 -7.39
CA SER A 46 -7.61 5.03 -7.76
C SER A 46 -7.64 5.22 -9.27
N GLY A 47 -7.56 6.48 -9.72
CA GLY A 47 -7.20 6.78 -11.11
C GLY A 47 -5.80 6.29 -11.47
N VAL A 48 -5.51 6.19 -12.76
CA VAL A 48 -4.18 5.80 -13.24
C VAL A 48 -3.13 6.80 -12.75
N SER A 49 -2.01 6.27 -12.23
CA SER A 49 -0.87 7.04 -11.77
C SER A 49 0.44 6.38 -12.23
N VAL A 50 1.58 6.99 -11.92
CA VAL A 50 2.90 6.38 -12.20
C VAL A 50 3.02 5.00 -11.54
N ASP A 51 2.48 4.83 -10.32
CA ASP A 51 2.53 3.57 -9.59
C ASP A 51 1.73 2.46 -10.26
N SER A 52 0.75 2.79 -11.11
CA SER A 52 0.00 1.80 -11.93
C SER A 52 0.91 1.05 -12.91
N PHE A 53 2.07 1.61 -13.25
CA PHE A 53 3.06 1.01 -14.15
C PHE A 53 4.29 0.47 -13.41
N ALA A 54 4.29 0.54 -12.09
CA ALA A 54 5.38 0.06 -11.25
C ALA A 54 5.00 -1.21 -10.49
N LYS A 55 6.01 -1.97 -10.07
CA LYS A 55 5.86 -3.07 -9.11
C LYS A 55 6.65 -2.72 -7.85
N ARG A 56 6.00 -2.77 -6.69
CA ARG A 56 6.66 -2.53 -5.40
C ARG A 56 7.26 -3.85 -4.88
N VAL A 57 8.58 -3.99 -4.96
CA VAL A 57 9.32 -5.17 -4.47
C VAL A 57 10.00 -4.83 -3.15
N THR A 58 9.67 -5.57 -2.09
CA THR A 58 10.29 -5.39 -0.76
C THR A 58 11.53 -6.24 -0.61
N PHE A 59 12.59 -5.68 -0.02
CA PHE A 59 13.84 -6.37 0.27
C PHE A 59 14.12 -6.34 1.77
N GLN A 60 14.70 -7.42 2.29
CA GLN A 60 15.10 -7.54 3.68
C GLN A 60 16.46 -8.21 3.79
N GLN A 61 17.29 -7.70 4.69
CA GLN A 61 18.60 -8.25 5.01
C GLN A 61 18.81 -8.12 6.50
N LEU A 62 19.15 -9.23 7.16
CA LEU A 62 19.42 -9.25 8.58
C LEU A 62 20.92 -9.48 8.81
N THR A 63 21.46 -8.76 9.79
CA THR A 63 22.71 -9.14 10.42
C THR A 63 22.46 -10.33 11.36
N LYS A 64 23.55 -10.96 11.82
CA LYS A 64 23.45 -12.02 12.84
C LYS A 64 22.75 -11.53 14.12
N ASP A 65 23.10 -10.34 14.59
CA ASP A 65 22.49 -9.75 15.78
C ASP A 65 21.02 -9.41 15.54
N GLY A 66 20.68 -8.92 14.34
CA GLY A 66 19.29 -8.68 13.94
C GLY A 66 18.43 -9.95 13.99
N LEU A 67 18.94 -11.07 13.47
CA LEU A 67 18.24 -12.36 13.56
C LEU A 67 18.12 -12.84 15.01
N THR A 68 19.17 -12.66 15.81
CA THR A 68 19.14 -13.06 17.24
C THR A 68 18.08 -12.27 18.01
N ASN A 69 17.94 -10.98 17.72
CA ASN A 69 17.00 -10.10 18.41
C ASN A 69 15.53 -10.43 18.13
N ILE A 70 15.19 -10.89 16.93
CA ILE A 70 13.79 -11.19 16.55
C ILE A 70 13.48 -12.69 16.51
N GLY A 71 14.51 -13.55 16.56
CA GLY A 71 14.38 -14.96 16.25
C GLY A 71 13.45 -15.71 17.19
N ASN A 72 13.55 -15.45 18.50
CA ASN A 72 12.64 -16.06 19.48
C ASN A 72 11.17 -15.65 19.22
N THR A 73 10.91 -14.39 18.88
CA THR A 73 9.56 -13.94 18.51
C THR A 73 9.04 -14.68 17.28
N VAL A 74 9.86 -14.82 16.24
CA VAL A 74 9.48 -15.56 15.01
C VAL A 74 9.22 -17.04 15.31
N MET A 75 10.06 -17.69 16.12
CA MET A 75 9.88 -19.09 16.48
C MET A 75 8.62 -19.32 17.30
N GLN A 76 8.31 -18.45 18.27
CA GLN A 76 7.08 -18.53 19.07
C GLN A 76 5.82 -18.32 18.23
N MET A 77 5.84 -17.38 17.29
CA MET A 77 4.73 -17.18 16.35
C MET A 77 4.55 -18.42 15.45
N ALA A 78 5.65 -18.93 14.88
CA ALA A 78 5.60 -20.12 14.02
C ALA A 78 5.09 -21.37 14.76
N GLU A 79 5.45 -21.54 16.03
CA GLU A 79 4.92 -22.61 16.88
C GLU A 79 3.43 -22.46 17.15
N ALA A 80 2.96 -21.24 17.48
CA ALA A 80 1.55 -20.97 17.70
C ALA A 80 0.69 -21.19 16.43
N GLU A 81 1.27 -21.00 15.24
CA GLU A 81 0.64 -21.26 13.95
C GLU A 81 0.76 -22.73 13.50
N GLY A 82 1.49 -23.58 14.23
CA GLY A 82 1.75 -24.98 13.86
C GLY A 82 2.65 -25.15 12.64
N LEU A 83 3.52 -24.17 12.36
CA LEU A 83 4.42 -24.13 11.21
C LEU A 83 5.86 -24.51 11.59
N ASP A 84 6.08 -25.77 11.95
CA ASP A 84 7.38 -26.27 12.44
C ASP A 84 8.55 -25.97 11.49
N ALA A 85 8.34 -26.06 10.17
CA ALA A 85 9.38 -25.77 9.19
C ALA A 85 9.86 -24.30 9.26
N HIS A 86 8.96 -23.35 9.57
CA HIS A 86 9.31 -21.94 9.70
C HIS A 86 10.09 -21.68 10.99
N LYS A 87 9.66 -22.29 12.11
CA LYS A 87 10.41 -22.27 13.38
C LYS A 87 11.82 -22.83 13.19
N ASN A 88 11.92 -24.03 12.60
CA ASN A 88 13.19 -24.73 12.41
C ASN A 88 14.17 -23.96 11.51
N ALA A 89 13.68 -23.22 10.52
CA ALA A 89 14.52 -22.37 9.67
C ALA A 89 15.25 -21.27 10.46
N VAL A 90 14.65 -20.75 11.53
CA VAL A 90 15.28 -19.79 12.45
C VAL A 90 16.16 -20.53 13.47
N ALA A 91 15.61 -21.57 14.11
CA ALA A 91 16.27 -22.35 15.15
C ALA A 91 17.65 -22.86 14.71
N ILE A 92 17.75 -23.42 13.50
CA ILE A 92 19.02 -23.96 12.98
C ILE A 92 20.10 -22.90 12.79
N ARG A 93 19.72 -21.64 12.52
CA ARG A 93 20.65 -20.51 12.36
C ARG A 93 21.08 -19.95 13.70
N LEU A 94 20.20 -19.98 14.70
CA LEU A 94 20.50 -19.58 16.08
C LEU A 94 21.15 -20.68 16.91
N LYS A 95 21.15 -21.93 16.41
CA LYS A 95 21.61 -23.13 17.12
C LYS A 95 20.79 -23.42 18.38
N GLU A 96 19.51 -23.09 18.33
CA GLU A 96 18.50 -23.44 19.34
C GLU A 96 17.75 -24.68 18.84
N GLN A 97 17.41 -25.63 19.72
CA GLN A 97 16.63 -26.84 19.40
C GLN A 97 15.20 -26.68 19.88
#